data_AF-A0A819A357-F1
#
_entry.id   AF-A0A819A357-F1
#
_cell.length_a   1.000
_cell.length_b   1.000
_cell.length_c   1.000
_cell.angle_alpha   90.00
_cell.angle_beta   90.00
_cell.angle_gamma   90.00
#
_symmetry.space_group_name_H-M   'P 1'
#
loop_
_entity.id
_entity.type
_entity.pdbx_description
1 polymer ?
#
loop_
_entity_poly.entity_id
_entity_poly.type
_entity_poly.pdbx_seq_one_letter_code
_entity_poly.pdbx_strand_id
1 'polypeptide(L)'
;MSVHRRNECIEIRFSRGENDVKQTNRFLVSFIDNLINNCTQSPNNFRHSESIKNFAICLYVLGGKQTYEFICLNLYGSIPNLTTLGELIKNSDTASSEAEFNFGSLWHCRSHFGFCSEDITGIIRKVEYNSKTNSFVGFATPINHEIPLPKFYQADTFNELKTIYETNEMAPLLNVHMFQSIPTEDNATRIPRPLLLSAYGVDNKITAINVLNRWMYIFQHCLQQNVCIIGFSTGRF
;
A
#
# COMPACT_ATOMS: atom_id res chain seq x y z
N MET A 1 45.95 -9.92 -20.68
CA MET A 1 45.71 -8.46 -20.84
C MET A 1 44.96 -7.98 -19.62
N SER A 2 45.66 -7.36 -18.68
CA SER A 2 45.11 -6.86 -17.41
C SER A 2 44.71 -5.40 -17.60
N VAL A 3 43.41 -5.10 -17.46
CA VAL A 3 42.89 -3.73 -17.50
C VAL A 3 42.87 -3.21 -16.07
N HIS A 4 43.88 -2.42 -15.72
CA HIS A 4 43.92 -1.62 -14.51
C HIS A 4 42.82 -0.55 -14.58
N ARG A 5 41.70 -0.74 -13.85
CA ARG A 5 40.77 0.37 -13.56
C ARG A 5 41.38 1.21 -12.44
N ARG A 6 41.79 2.43 -12.76
CA ARG A 6 42.16 3.45 -11.78
C ARG A 6 40.90 3.85 -11.00
N ASN A 7 40.94 3.69 -9.68
CA ASN A 7 40.00 4.31 -8.76
C ASN A 7 40.39 5.78 -8.62
N GLU A 8 39.80 6.66 -9.43
CA GLU A 8 39.86 8.10 -9.18
C GLU A 8 38.79 8.45 -8.12
N CYS A 9 39.27 8.79 -6.93
CA CYS A 9 38.44 9.29 -5.84
C CYS A 9 38.05 10.74 -6.17
N ILE A 10 36.76 10.99 -6.40
CA ILE A 10 36.25 12.34 -6.68
C ILE A 10 36.14 13.08 -5.33
N GLU A 11 37.02 14.05 -5.07
CA GLU A 11 36.85 15.01 -3.97
C GLU A 11 35.80 16.07 -4.36
N ILE A 12 34.63 16.02 -3.73
CA ILE A 12 33.62 17.08 -3.84
C ILE A 12 33.72 17.98 -2.59
N ARG A 13 34.23 19.20 -2.76
CA ARG A 13 34.22 20.24 -1.70
C ARG A 13 32.99 21.13 -1.86
N PHE A 14 32.15 21.21 -0.83
CA PHE A 14 31.03 22.15 -0.75
C PHE A 14 31.36 23.35 0.14
N SER A 15 31.33 24.55 -0.44
CA SER A 15 31.45 25.84 0.25
C SER A 15 30.16 26.17 1.01
N ARG A 16 30.26 26.51 2.29
CA ARG A 16 29.14 26.66 3.24
C ARG A 16 28.67 28.12 3.32
N GLY A 17 27.41 28.40 2.94
CA GLY A 17 26.70 29.65 3.21
C GLY A 17 25.62 29.45 4.26
N GLU A 18 25.67 30.23 5.34
CA GLU A 18 25.01 29.94 6.63
C GLU A 18 23.66 30.66 6.79
N ASN A 19 22.57 29.89 6.89
CA ASN A 19 21.65 29.86 8.05
C ASN A 19 20.19 29.50 7.71
N ASP A 20 19.74 29.63 6.47
CA ASP A 20 18.43 29.09 6.00
C ASP A 20 18.57 27.71 5.31
N VAL A 21 19.81 27.31 5.04
CA VAL A 21 20.24 26.08 4.36
C VAL A 21 20.33 24.86 5.32
N LYS A 22 20.12 25.07 6.63
CA LYS A 22 20.41 24.07 7.67
C LYS A 22 19.47 22.86 7.66
N GLN A 23 18.23 23.00 7.18
CA GLN A 23 17.27 21.88 7.14
C GLN A 23 17.26 21.18 5.77
N THR A 24 17.36 21.93 4.68
CA THR A 24 17.29 21.44 3.28
C THR A 24 18.45 20.52 2.91
N ASN A 25 19.63 20.71 3.52
CA ASN A 25 20.80 19.86 3.25
C ASN A 25 20.87 18.58 4.08
N ARG A 26 19.99 18.35 5.06
CA ARG A 26 20.12 17.20 5.96
C ARG A 26 19.88 15.86 5.26
N PHE A 27 18.89 15.79 4.37
CA PHE A 27 18.64 14.58 3.59
C PHE A 27 19.75 14.34 2.56
N LEU A 28 20.13 15.36 1.78
CA LEU A 28 21.17 15.24 0.76
C LEU A 28 22.51 14.80 1.37
N VAL A 29 22.91 15.42 2.49
CA VAL A 29 24.12 15.01 3.23
C VAL A 29 23.98 13.57 3.70
N SER A 30 22.86 13.19 4.33
CA SER A 30 22.63 11.80 4.76
C SER A 30 22.64 10.81 3.60
N PHE A 31 22.16 11.20 2.42
CA PHE A 31 22.11 10.36 1.23
C PHE A 31 23.50 10.15 0.64
N ILE A 32 24.29 11.22 0.51
CA ILE A 32 25.68 11.17 0.05
C ILE A 32 26.54 10.36 1.04
N ASP A 33 26.41 10.62 2.34
CA ASP A 33 27.13 9.88 3.38
C ASP A 33 26.79 8.38 3.33
N ASN A 34 25.52 8.03 3.12
CA ASN A 34 25.10 6.64 2.99
C ASN A 34 25.73 5.97 1.77
N LEU A 35 25.72 6.66 0.61
CA LEU A 35 26.34 6.19 -0.61
C LEU A 35 27.85 5.97 -0.40
N ILE A 36 28.57 6.96 0.13
CA ILE A 36 30.02 6.85 0.39
C ILE A 36 30.30 5.67 1.34
N ASN A 37 29.55 5.55 2.43
CA ASN A 37 29.71 4.46 3.38
C ASN A 37 29.48 3.09 2.72
N ASN A 38 28.43 2.95 1.91
CA ASN A 38 28.13 1.70 1.22
C ASN A 38 29.13 1.40 0.09
N CYS A 39 29.68 2.40 -0.60
CA CYS A 39 30.74 2.19 -1.59
C CYS A 39 32.01 1.54 -1.00
N THR A 40 32.26 1.71 0.30
CA THR A 40 33.39 1.06 1.00
C THR A 40 33.07 -0.35 1.51
N GLN A 41 31.81 -0.78 1.41
CA GLN A 41 31.33 -2.04 1.96
C GLN A 41 31.00 -3.06 0.86
N SER A 42 30.92 -4.33 1.24
CA SER A 42 30.37 -5.35 0.34
C SER A 42 28.85 -5.19 0.19
N PRO A 43 28.25 -5.60 -0.94
CA PRO A 43 26.82 -5.43 -1.20
C PRO A 43 25.89 -6.03 -0.13
N ASN A 44 26.32 -7.13 0.50
CA ASN A 44 25.57 -7.81 1.56
C ASN A 44 25.50 -7.00 2.86
N ASN A 45 26.38 -6.01 3.01
CA ASN A 45 26.49 -5.19 4.21
C ASN A 45 25.89 -3.80 4.04
N PHE A 46 25.33 -3.48 2.88
CA PHE A 46 24.69 -2.18 2.66
C PHE A 46 23.65 -1.91 3.75
N ARG A 47 23.73 -0.70 4.30
CA ARG A 47 22.79 -0.19 5.31
C ARG A 47 22.20 1.09 4.77
N HIS A 48 20.90 1.28 5.00
CA HIS A 48 20.19 2.49 4.60
C HIS A 48 19.49 3.08 5.82
N SER A 49 19.60 4.39 5.97
CA SER A 49 18.86 5.12 7.00
C SER A 49 17.36 5.12 6.68
N GLU A 50 16.54 5.37 7.70
CA GLU A 50 15.08 5.35 7.54
C GLU A 50 14.57 6.38 6.53
N SER A 51 15.19 7.56 6.48
CA SER A 51 14.86 8.58 5.47
C SER A 51 15.13 8.10 4.04
N ILE A 52 16.19 7.32 3.83
CA ILE A 52 16.54 6.77 2.52
C ILE A 52 15.58 5.64 2.14
N LYS A 53 15.20 4.78 3.09
CA LYS A 53 14.17 3.76 2.87
C LYS A 53 12.83 4.36 2.49
N ASN A 54 12.38 5.39 3.21
CA ASN A 54 11.14 6.10 2.89
C ASN A 54 11.21 6.78 1.52
N PHE A 55 12.34 7.43 1.21
CA PHE A 55 12.57 7.98 -0.13
C PHE A 55 12.52 6.89 -1.21
N ALA A 56 13.12 5.72 -0.96
CA ALA A 56 13.12 4.60 -1.89
C ALA A 56 11.70 4.06 -2.15
N ILE A 57 10.87 3.92 -1.10
CA ILE A 57 9.46 3.55 -1.25
C ILE A 57 8.73 4.59 -2.11
N CYS A 58 8.87 5.89 -1.81
CA CYS A 58 8.24 6.94 -2.61
C CYS A 58 8.72 6.93 -4.07
N LEU A 59 10.03 6.78 -4.30
CA LEU A 59 10.60 6.71 -5.63
C LEU A 59 10.04 5.52 -6.42
N TYR A 60 9.88 4.36 -5.79
CA TYR A 60 9.30 3.19 -6.44
C TYR A 60 7.81 3.36 -6.75
N VAL A 61 7.03 3.87 -5.80
CA VAL A 61 5.58 4.08 -5.95
C VAL A 61 5.28 5.13 -7.02
N LEU A 62 6.01 6.25 -7.03
CA LEU A 62 5.75 7.36 -7.94
C LEU A 62 6.48 7.20 -9.28
N GLY A 63 7.72 6.72 -9.27
CA GLY A 63 8.56 6.58 -10.47
C GLY A 63 8.45 5.22 -11.16
N GLY A 64 7.91 4.21 -10.46
CA GLY A 64 7.79 2.85 -10.98
C GLY A 64 9.09 2.05 -10.95
N LYS A 65 8.97 0.75 -11.25
CA LYS A 65 10.08 -0.22 -11.19
C LYS A 65 11.27 0.17 -12.08
N GLN A 66 11.01 0.60 -13.31
CA GLN A 66 12.08 0.90 -14.27
C GLN A 66 12.95 2.10 -13.82
N THR A 67 12.30 3.17 -13.34
CA THR A 67 13.01 4.33 -12.76
C THR A 67 13.82 3.91 -11.54
N TYR A 68 13.24 3.07 -10.68
CA TYR A 68 13.93 2.58 -9.49
C TYR A 68 15.18 1.74 -9.83
N GLU A 69 15.05 0.81 -10.78
CA GLU A 69 16.18 -0.01 -11.27
C GLU A 69 17.25 0.85 -11.92
N PHE A 70 16.86 1.85 -12.73
CA PHE A 70 17.79 2.79 -13.33
C PHE A 70 18.64 3.50 -12.25
N ILE A 71 18.02 3.98 -11.17
CA ILE A 71 18.75 4.61 -10.07
C ILE A 71 19.64 3.59 -9.34
N CYS A 72 19.16 2.38 -9.06
CA CYS A 72 19.96 1.33 -8.43
C CYS A 72 21.24 1.01 -9.23
N LEU A 73 21.15 1.01 -10.57
CA LEU A 73 22.27 0.70 -11.45
C LEU A 73 23.27 1.85 -11.57
N ASN A 74 22.80 3.10 -11.60
CA ASN A 74 23.65 4.27 -11.79
C ASN A 74 24.21 4.83 -10.46
N LEU A 75 23.50 4.63 -9.35
CA LEU A 75 23.90 5.05 -8.00
C LEU A 75 23.99 3.83 -7.08
N TYR A 76 24.91 2.93 -7.40
CA TYR A 76 25.03 1.64 -6.71
C TYR A 76 25.27 1.81 -5.20
N GLY A 77 24.42 1.17 -4.39
CA GLY A 77 24.49 1.25 -2.92
C GLY A 77 23.87 2.51 -2.31
N SER A 78 23.31 3.42 -3.11
CA SER A 78 22.61 4.62 -2.60
C SER A 78 21.23 4.32 -2.00
N ILE A 79 20.53 3.33 -2.56
CA ILE A 79 19.17 2.93 -2.17
C ILE A 79 19.08 1.41 -2.02
N PRO A 80 18.09 0.89 -1.27
CA PRO A 80 17.89 -0.55 -1.12
C PRO A 80 17.69 -1.25 -2.46
N ASN A 81 18.17 -2.49 -2.57
CA ASN A 81 17.85 -3.32 -3.73
C ASN A 81 16.35 -3.69 -3.75
N LEU A 82 15.86 -4.24 -4.87
CA LEU A 82 14.44 -4.60 -5.03
C LEU A 82 13.94 -5.62 -4.01
N THR A 83 14.79 -6.56 -3.57
CA THR A 83 14.42 -7.56 -2.56
C THR A 83 14.14 -6.89 -1.22
N THR A 84 15.09 -6.06 -0.76
CA THR A 84 14.95 -5.29 0.48
C THR A 84 13.79 -4.31 0.38
N LEU A 85 13.60 -3.65 -0.76
CA LEU A 85 12.44 -2.78 -0.98
C LEU A 85 11.12 -3.56 -0.87
N GLY A 86 11.04 -4.75 -1.47
CA GLY A 86 9.86 -5.61 -1.38
C GLY A 86 9.54 -6.01 0.06
N GLU A 87 10.56 -6.31 0.87
CA GLU A 87 10.40 -6.56 2.31
C GLU A 87 9.93 -5.31 3.05
N LEU A 88 10.48 -4.13 2.76
CA LEU A 88 10.05 -2.86 3.37
C LEU A 88 8.57 -2.56 3.06
N ILE A 89 8.15 -2.75 1.81
CA ILE A 89 6.75 -2.56 1.41
C ILE A 89 5.86 -3.60 2.12
N LYS A 90 6.28 -4.86 2.16
CA LYS A 90 5.52 -5.94 2.80
C LYS A 90 5.40 -5.78 4.32
N ASN A 91 6.39 -5.17 4.95
CA ASN A 91 6.42 -4.88 6.38
C ASN A 91 5.74 -3.54 6.73
N SER A 92 5.32 -2.74 5.75
CA SER A 92 4.45 -1.61 6.03
C SER A 92 3.08 -2.15 6.46
N ASP A 93 2.59 -1.74 7.63
CA ASP A 93 1.35 -2.21 8.31
C ASP A 93 0.04 -1.94 7.53
N THR A 94 0.12 -1.67 6.23
CA THR A 94 -0.99 -1.20 5.39
C THR A 94 -1.65 -2.30 4.56
N ALA A 95 -1.19 -3.55 4.64
CA ALA A 95 -1.76 -4.65 3.86
C ALA A 95 -3.08 -5.14 4.48
N SER A 96 -4.21 -4.54 4.08
CA SER A 96 -5.54 -5.08 4.37
C SER A 96 -5.75 -6.41 3.64
N SER A 97 -6.36 -7.38 4.32
CA SER A 97 -6.71 -8.64 3.67
C SER A 97 -7.99 -8.50 2.84
N GLU A 98 -8.17 -9.35 1.83
CA GLU A 98 -9.41 -9.37 1.02
C GLU A 98 -10.62 -9.52 1.95
N ALA A 99 -11.68 -8.72 1.69
CA ALA A 99 -12.94 -8.72 2.44
C ALA A 99 -12.88 -8.26 3.89
N GLU A 100 -11.73 -7.83 4.38
CA GLU A 100 -11.61 -7.22 5.71
C GLU A 100 -11.91 -5.72 5.63
N PHE A 101 -12.63 -5.21 6.64
CA PHE A 101 -12.83 -3.77 6.79
C PHE A 101 -11.79 -3.19 7.76
N ASN A 102 -10.96 -2.28 7.23
CA ASN A 102 -9.92 -1.60 7.99
C ASN A 102 -10.45 -0.34 8.70
N PHE A 103 -11.45 -0.50 9.55
CA PHE A 103 -11.95 0.60 10.40
C PHE A 103 -10.91 1.07 11.41
N GLY A 104 -9.98 0.18 11.78
CA GLY A 104 -8.84 0.53 12.64
C GLY A 104 -8.04 1.70 12.08
N SER A 105 -7.86 1.82 10.76
CA SER A 105 -7.09 2.93 10.18
C SER A 105 -7.79 4.29 10.20
N LEU A 106 -9.05 4.36 10.65
CA LEU A 106 -9.78 5.62 10.74
C LEU A 106 -9.18 6.58 11.77
N TRP A 107 -8.44 6.12 12.77
CA TRP A 107 -7.77 7.02 13.73
C TRP A 107 -6.70 7.91 13.06
N HIS A 108 -6.17 7.49 11.90
CA HIS A 108 -5.28 8.32 11.10
C HIS A 108 -6.00 9.49 10.43
N CYS A 109 -7.32 9.43 10.31
CA CYS A 109 -8.14 10.50 9.81
C CYS A 109 -8.27 11.58 10.90
N ARG A 110 -7.92 12.81 10.54
CA ARG A 110 -7.89 13.94 11.49
C ARG A 110 -9.23 14.61 11.72
N SER A 111 -10.22 14.29 10.87
CA SER A 111 -11.58 14.80 10.98
C SER A 111 -12.50 13.70 11.44
N HIS A 112 -13.42 14.07 12.33
CA HIS A 112 -14.54 13.23 12.74
C HIS A 112 -15.62 13.12 11.66
N PHE A 113 -15.44 13.76 10.49
CA PHE A 113 -16.39 13.72 9.39
C PHE A 113 -15.75 13.16 8.12
N GLY A 114 -16.53 12.39 7.37
CA GLY A 114 -16.11 11.83 6.09
C GLY A 114 -17.23 11.46 5.14
N PHE A 115 -16.85 11.22 3.88
CA PHE A 115 -17.68 10.58 2.86
C PHE A 115 -17.19 9.16 2.63
N CYS A 116 -18.12 8.25 2.35
CA CYS A 116 -17.80 6.90 1.88
C CYS A 116 -18.23 6.72 0.43
N SER A 117 -17.42 5.98 -0.33
CA SER A 117 -17.70 5.66 -1.73
C SER A 117 -17.58 4.15 -1.93
N GLU A 118 -18.59 3.55 -2.56
CA GLU A 118 -18.58 2.15 -3.01
C GLU A 118 -18.59 2.13 -4.53
N ASP A 119 -17.65 1.45 -5.16
CA ASP A 119 -17.63 1.29 -6.62
C ASP A 119 -17.14 -0.10 -7.01
N ILE A 120 -17.58 -0.56 -8.18
CA ILE A 120 -17.28 -1.88 -8.70
C ILE A 120 -16.49 -1.74 -10.00
N THR A 121 -15.31 -2.35 -10.06
CA THR A 121 -14.46 -2.34 -11.25
C THR A 121 -14.21 -3.74 -11.79
N GLY A 122 -14.09 -3.86 -13.10
CA GLY A 122 -13.65 -5.10 -13.74
C GLY A 122 -12.19 -5.42 -13.40
N ILE A 123 -11.90 -6.71 -13.20
CA ILE A 123 -10.54 -7.20 -12.93
C ILE A 123 -10.16 -8.35 -13.84
N ILE A 124 -8.84 -8.56 -13.99
CA ILE A 124 -8.33 -9.77 -14.63
C ILE A 124 -8.56 -10.92 -13.65
N ARG A 125 -9.35 -11.90 -14.07
CA ARG A 125 -9.67 -13.09 -13.26
C ARG A 125 -8.39 -13.86 -12.99
N LYS A 126 -7.98 -13.88 -11.73
CA LYS A 126 -6.78 -14.60 -11.28
C LYS A 126 -6.99 -15.01 -9.83
N VAL A 127 -6.61 -16.24 -9.53
CA VAL A 127 -6.57 -16.77 -8.17
C VAL A 127 -5.13 -16.85 -7.72
N GLU A 128 -4.86 -16.38 -6.51
CA GLU A 128 -3.56 -16.49 -5.87
C GLU A 128 -3.68 -17.22 -4.55
N TYR A 129 -2.71 -18.08 -4.27
CA TYR A 129 -2.59 -18.77 -2.99
C TYR A 129 -1.74 -17.94 -2.03
N ASN A 130 -2.28 -17.67 -0.84
CA ASN A 130 -1.57 -17.02 0.25
C ASN A 130 -1.08 -18.06 1.25
N SER A 131 0.24 -18.33 1.21
CA SER A 131 0.88 -19.30 2.10
C SER A 131 0.90 -18.88 3.57
N LYS A 132 0.71 -17.60 3.90
CA LYS A 132 0.69 -17.15 5.30
C LYS A 132 -0.62 -17.51 5.99
N THR A 133 -1.73 -17.45 5.26
CA THR A 133 -3.08 -17.70 5.78
C THR A 133 -3.64 -19.05 5.34
N ASN A 134 -2.88 -19.81 4.55
CA ASN A 134 -3.32 -21.06 3.93
C ASN A 134 -4.67 -20.90 3.22
N SER A 135 -4.80 -19.84 2.42
CA SER A 135 -6.07 -19.46 1.79
C SER A 135 -5.90 -19.01 0.35
N PHE A 136 -6.97 -19.07 -0.42
CA PHE A 136 -7.03 -18.43 -1.74
C PHE A 136 -7.57 -17.00 -1.68
N VAL A 137 -7.13 -16.19 -2.63
CA VAL A 137 -7.55 -14.81 -2.90
C VAL A 137 -7.95 -14.72 -4.37
N GLY A 138 -9.01 -13.96 -4.69
CA GLY A 138 -9.45 -13.72 -6.08
C GLY A 138 -10.64 -14.55 -6.57
N PHE A 139 -11.28 -15.32 -5.68
CA PHE A 139 -12.61 -15.88 -5.92
C PHE A 139 -13.70 -14.85 -5.59
N ALA A 140 -14.92 -15.06 -6.10
CA ALA A 140 -16.06 -14.26 -5.67
C ALA A 140 -16.31 -14.48 -4.17
N THR A 141 -16.09 -13.46 -3.35
CA THR A 141 -16.16 -13.57 -1.90
C THR A 141 -17.61 -13.83 -1.46
N PRO A 142 -17.87 -14.84 -0.62
CA PRO A 142 -19.19 -15.06 -0.05
C PRO A 142 -19.59 -13.92 0.88
N ILE A 143 -20.86 -13.55 0.77
CA ILE A 143 -21.44 -12.43 1.50
C ILE A 143 -22.47 -12.98 2.50
N ASN A 144 -22.37 -12.58 3.77
CA ASN A 144 -23.31 -12.93 4.82
C ASN A 144 -23.94 -11.66 5.40
N HIS A 145 -25.26 -11.55 5.36
CA HIS A 145 -25.98 -10.32 5.74
C HIS A 145 -25.40 -9.06 5.07
N GLU A 146 -25.08 -9.18 3.78
CA GLU A 146 -24.47 -8.12 2.96
C GLU A 146 -23.03 -7.76 3.26
N ILE A 147 -22.42 -8.39 4.27
CA ILE A 147 -21.02 -8.18 4.64
C ILE A 147 -20.16 -9.31 4.05
N PRO A 148 -19.06 -8.99 3.35
CA PRO A 148 -18.16 -10.00 2.83
C PRO A 148 -17.47 -10.75 3.96
N LEU A 149 -17.24 -12.05 3.78
CA LEU A 149 -16.59 -12.91 4.76
C LEU A 149 -15.08 -12.94 4.54
N PRO A 150 -14.25 -12.36 5.43
CA PRO A 150 -12.80 -12.41 5.29
C PRO A 150 -12.29 -13.83 5.46
N LYS A 151 -11.25 -14.19 4.68
CA LYS A 151 -10.55 -15.49 4.76
C LYS A 151 -11.48 -16.71 4.61
N PHE A 152 -12.59 -16.57 3.88
CA PHE A 152 -13.55 -17.66 3.67
C PHE A 152 -12.91 -18.88 3.01
N TYR A 153 -12.02 -18.66 2.03
CA TYR A 153 -11.35 -19.72 1.28
C TYR A 153 -10.07 -20.21 1.96
N GLN A 154 -10.10 -20.36 3.28
CA GLN A 154 -9.04 -20.97 4.06
C GLN A 154 -9.27 -22.48 4.17
N ALA A 155 -8.18 -23.23 4.16
CA ALA A 155 -8.20 -24.69 4.31
C ALA A 155 -7.06 -25.13 5.23
N ASP A 156 -7.17 -26.34 5.76
CA ASP A 156 -6.09 -26.97 6.55
C ASP A 156 -5.40 -28.10 5.77
N THR A 157 -6.03 -28.57 4.68
CA THR A 157 -5.50 -29.66 3.86
C THR A 157 -5.39 -29.32 2.38
N PHE A 158 -4.47 -29.99 1.67
CA PHE A 158 -4.34 -29.85 0.22
C PHE A 158 -5.60 -30.28 -0.54
N ASN A 159 -6.30 -31.30 -0.06
CA ASN A 159 -7.53 -31.78 -0.70
C ASN A 159 -8.64 -30.74 -0.62
N GLU A 160 -8.79 -30.06 0.52
CA GLU A 160 -9.71 -28.92 0.66
C GLU A 160 -9.34 -27.77 -0.27
N LEU A 161 -8.05 -27.40 -0.35
CA LEU A 161 -7.59 -26.37 -1.30
C LEU A 161 -7.95 -26.75 -2.74
N LYS A 162 -7.70 -28.01 -3.13
CA LYS A 162 -8.06 -28.51 -4.45
C LYS A 162 -9.57 -28.39 -4.69
N THR A 163 -10.40 -28.82 -3.74
CA THR A 163 -11.85 -28.72 -3.85
C THR A 163 -12.30 -27.26 -3.96
N ILE A 164 -11.76 -26.35 -3.15
CA ILE A 164 -12.07 -24.92 -3.24
C ILE A 164 -11.75 -24.39 -4.64
N TYR A 165 -10.56 -24.71 -5.16
CA TYR A 165 -10.11 -24.24 -6.46
C TYR A 165 -10.97 -24.75 -7.62
N GLU A 166 -11.40 -26.01 -7.57
CA GLU A 166 -12.18 -26.65 -8.64
C GLU A 166 -13.67 -26.24 -8.62
N THR A 167 -14.19 -25.79 -7.48
CA THR A 167 -15.65 -25.55 -7.30
C THR A 167 -16.06 -24.09 -7.30
N ASN A 168 -15.14 -23.15 -7.07
CA ASN A 168 -15.47 -21.73 -6.92
C ASN A 168 -15.18 -20.93 -8.18
N GLU A 169 -16.03 -19.93 -8.43
CA GLU A 169 -15.86 -19.03 -9.57
C GLU A 169 -14.87 -17.90 -9.22
N MET A 170 -13.93 -17.64 -10.14
CA MET A 170 -13.02 -16.50 -10.04
C MET A 170 -13.81 -15.20 -10.16
N ALA A 171 -13.49 -14.21 -9.31
CA ALA A 171 -14.20 -12.95 -9.32
C ALA A 171 -13.98 -12.18 -10.63
N PRO A 172 -15.04 -11.85 -11.39
CA PRO A 172 -14.94 -10.96 -12.55
C PRO A 172 -14.78 -9.48 -12.15
N LEU A 173 -15.23 -9.13 -10.96
CA LEU A 173 -15.38 -7.76 -10.48
C LEU A 173 -14.73 -7.62 -9.10
N LEU A 174 -14.22 -6.43 -8.80
CA LEU A 174 -13.72 -6.04 -7.49
C LEU A 174 -14.62 -4.93 -6.95
N ASN A 175 -15.25 -5.17 -5.81
CA ASN A 175 -15.94 -4.12 -5.07
C ASN A 175 -14.94 -3.39 -4.16
N VAL A 176 -14.97 -2.07 -4.17
CA VAL A 176 -14.01 -1.21 -3.46
C VAL A 176 -14.76 -0.20 -2.61
N HIS A 177 -14.40 -0.13 -1.33
CA HIS A 177 -14.94 0.81 -0.36
C HIS A 177 -13.87 1.80 0.04
N MET A 178 -14.09 3.08 -0.27
CA MET A 178 -13.18 4.17 0.06
C MET A 178 -13.80 5.10 1.10
N PHE A 179 -12.99 5.57 2.03
CA PHE A 179 -13.33 6.64 2.96
C PHE A 179 -12.50 7.88 2.64
N GLN A 180 -13.16 9.03 2.56
CA GLN A 180 -12.52 10.32 2.33
C GLN A 180 -12.86 11.25 3.49
N SER A 181 -11.86 11.61 4.29
CA SER A 181 -12.02 12.58 5.37
C SER A 181 -12.33 13.97 4.81
N ILE A 182 -13.18 14.72 5.49
CA ILE A 182 -13.54 16.10 5.09
C ILE A 182 -12.71 17.07 5.92
N PRO A 183 -11.98 18.01 5.29
CA PRO A 183 -11.24 19.03 6.02
C PRO A 183 -12.21 19.90 6.83
N THR A 184 -11.93 20.05 8.11
CA THR A 184 -12.47 21.16 8.92
C THR A 184 -11.59 22.39 8.73
N GLU A 185 -12.09 23.58 9.08
CA GLU A 185 -11.39 24.86 8.89
C GLU A 185 -9.95 24.84 9.46
N ASP A 186 -9.73 24.15 10.58
CA ASP A 186 -8.42 23.98 11.22
C ASP A 186 -7.41 23.13 10.42
N ASN A 187 -7.87 22.36 9.43
CA ASN A 187 -7.06 21.43 8.63
C ASN A 187 -7.12 21.69 7.11
N ALA A 188 -7.75 22.78 6.66
CA ALA A 188 -8.06 23.05 5.25
C ALA A 188 -6.83 23.12 4.32
N THR A 189 -5.64 23.36 4.85
CA THR A 189 -4.38 23.40 4.08
C THR A 189 -3.81 22.01 3.75
N ARG A 190 -4.42 20.93 4.25
CA ARG A 190 -3.96 19.56 4.02
C ARG A 190 -4.96 18.78 3.17
N ILE A 191 -4.47 18.25 2.05
CA ILE A 191 -5.23 17.38 1.18
C ILE A 191 -5.64 16.13 1.97
N PRO A 192 -6.94 15.86 2.14
CA PRO A 192 -7.40 14.70 2.88
C PRO A 192 -7.00 13.41 2.15
N ARG A 193 -6.46 12.44 2.88
CA ARG A 193 -5.97 11.19 2.30
C ARG A 193 -7.14 10.20 2.16
N PRO A 194 -7.42 9.69 0.95
CA PRO A 194 -8.37 8.59 0.80
C PRO A 194 -7.84 7.36 1.54
N LEU A 195 -8.73 6.68 2.24
CA LEU A 195 -8.47 5.43 2.94
C LEU A 195 -9.25 4.32 2.25
N LEU A 196 -8.57 3.25 1.86
CA LEU A 196 -9.23 2.02 1.46
C LEU A 196 -9.79 1.34 2.72
N LEU A 197 -11.12 1.25 2.82
CA LEU A 197 -11.78 0.55 3.91
C LEU A 197 -11.82 -0.95 3.66
N SER A 198 -12.24 -1.37 2.47
CA SER A 198 -12.30 -2.79 2.11
C SER A 198 -12.27 -2.96 0.61
N ALA A 199 -11.74 -4.10 0.16
CA ALA A 199 -11.84 -4.54 -1.22
C ALA A 199 -12.02 -6.05 -1.28
N TYR A 200 -12.91 -6.53 -2.15
CA TYR A 200 -13.17 -7.96 -2.30
C TYR A 200 -13.75 -8.30 -3.68
N GLY A 201 -13.43 -9.51 -4.14
CA GLY A 201 -13.97 -10.05 -5.37
C GLY A 201 -15.48 -10.27 -5.26
N VAL A 202 -16.23 -9.89 -6.29
CA VAL A 202 -17.69 -10.07 -6.35
C VAL A 202 -18.11 -10.61 -7.71
N ASP A 203 -19.29 -11.22 -7.75
CA ASP A 203 -20.00 -11.50 -9.00
C ASP A 203 -20.86 -10.30 -9.42
N ASN A 204 -21.63 -10.46 -10.50
CA ASN A 204 -22.50 -9.41 -11.05
C ASN A 204 -23.90 -9.36 -10.42
N LYS A 205 -24.13 -9.96 -9.24
CA LYS A 205 -25.47 -10.11 -8.65
C LYS A 205 -25.81 -9.08 -7.57
N ILE A 206 -25.01 -8.03 -7.40
CA ILE A 206 -25.23 -7.00 -6.38
C ILE A 206 -26.44 -6.12 -6.73
N THR A 207 -27.36 -5.95 -5.79
CA THR A 207 -28.53 -5.07 -5.89
C THR A 207 -28.38 -3.81 -5.04
N ALA A 208 -29.21 -2.79 -5.31
CA ALA A 208 -29.23 -1.56 -4.52
C ALA A 208 -29.54 -1.81 -3.02
N ILE A 209 -30.37 -2.81 -2.69
CA ILE A 209 -30.68 -3.16 -1.29
C ILE A 209 -29.45 -3.70 -0.58
N ASN A 210 -28.65 -4.53 -1.28
CA ASN A 210 -27.39 -5.07 -0.76
C ASN A 210 -26.41 -3.94 -0.40
N VAL A 211 -26.31 -2.94 -1.27
CA VAL A 211 -25.48 -1.73 -1.09
C VAL A 211 -25.94 -0.93 0.13
N LEU A 212 -27.24 -0.65 0.26
CA LEU A 212 -27.78 0.09 1.41
C LEU A 212 -27.49 -0.61 2.75
N ASN A 213 -27.65 -1.92 2.82
CA ASN A 213 -27.36 -2.68 4.03
C ASN A 213 -25.87 -2.62 4.39
N ARG A 214 -24.96 -2.69 3.41
CA ARG A 214 -23.52 -2.46 3.62
C ARG A 214 -23.23 -1.06 4.15
N TRP A 215 -23.86 -0.03 3.58
CA TRP A 215 -23.67 1.34 4.03
C TRP A 215 -24.11 1.53 5.47
N MET A 216 -25.21 0.90 5.88
CA MET A 216 -25.64 0.91 7.27
C MET A 216 -24.62 0.26 8.20
N TYR A 217 -24.02 -0.87 7.80
CA TYR A 217 -22.95 -1.51 8.54
C TYR A 217 -21.70 -0.62 8.67
N ILE A 218 -21.25 -0.03 7.55
CA ILE A 218 -20.10 0.88 7.51
C ILE A 218 -20.36 2.10 8.39
N PHE A 219 -21.55 2.70 8.30
CA PHE A 219 -21.97 3.83 9.12
C PHE A 219 -21.87 3.53 10.61
N GLN A 220 -22.43 2.40 11.05
CA GLN A 220 -22.39 2.01 12.46
C GLN A 220 -20.95 1.80 12.96
N HIS A 221 -20.09 1.15 12.18
CA HIS A 221 -18.71 0.90 12.57
C HIS A 221 -17.86 2.17 12.57
N CYS A 222 -18.05 3.08 11.60
CA CYS A 222 -17.41 4.39 11.64
C CYS A 222 -17.83 5.19 12.87
N LEU A 223 -19.12 5.16 13.24
CA LEU A 223 -19.62 5.87 14.41
C LEU A 223 -18.99 5.35 15.71
N GLN A 224 -18.78 4.02 15.83
CA GLN A 224 -18.05 3.42 16.96
C GLN A 224 -16.61 3.92 17.07
N GLN A 225 -16.00 4.35 15.95
CA GLN A 225 -14.67 4.97 15.91
C GLN A 225 -14.70 6.51 16.04
N ASN A 226 -15.83 7.09 16.46
CA ASN A 226 -16.06 8.53 16.53
C ASN A 226 -15.89 9.25 15.17
N VAL A 227 -16.26 8.57 14.08
CA VAL A 227 -16.31 9.13 12.73
C VAL A 227 -17.74 9.12 12.20
N CYS A 228 -18.27 10.31 11.94
CA CYS A 228 -19.57 10.53 11.34
C CYS A 228 -19.47 10.57 9.81
N ILE A 229 -20.12 9.63 9.14
CA ILE A 229 -20.25 9.68 7.69
C ILE A 229 -21.40 10.63 7.35
N ILE A 230 -21.11 11.66 6.55
CA ILE A 230 -22.13 12.64 6.15
C ILE A 230 -22.82 12.28 4.83
N GLY A 231 -22.27 11.32 4.08
CA GLY A 231 -22.90 10.81 2.89
C GLY A 231 -22.17 9.63 2.28
N PHE A 232 -22.89 8.94 1.41
CA PHE A 232 -22.40 7.85 0.59
C PHE A 232 -22.51 8.19 -0.89
N SER A 233 -21.61 7.64 -1.69
CA SER A 233 -21.66 7.74 -3.15
C SER A 233 -21.40 6.39 -3.80
N THR A 234 -21.98 6.15 -4.96
CA THR A 234 -21.68 4.95 -5.74
C THR A 234 -21.83 5.19 -7.24
N GLY A 235 -21.19 4.34 -8.03
CA GLY A 235 -21.31 4.31 -9.48
C GLY A 235 -22.70 3.86 -9.95
N ARG A 236 -22.85 3.72 -11.27
CA ARG A 236 -24.07 3.14 -11.85
C ARG A 236 -23.95 1.62 -11.80
N PHE A 237 -24.94 0.98 -11.19
CA PHE A 237 -25.16 -0.47 -11.24
C PHE A 237 -25.91 -0.87 -12.51
#